data_AF-A0A534A7I4-F1
#
_entry.id   AF-A0A534A7I4-F1
#
_cell.length_a   1.000
_cell.length_b   1.000
_cell.length_c   1.000
_cell.angle_alpha   90.00
_cell.angle_beta   90.00
_cell.angle_gamma   90.00
#
_symmetry.space_group_name_H-M   'P 1'
#
loop_
_entity.id
_entity.type
_entity.pdbx_description
1 polymer ?
#
loop_
_entity_poly.entity_id
_entity_poly.type
_entity_poly.pdbx_seq_one_letter_code
_entity_poly.pdbx_strand_id
1 'polypeptide(L)' 'MARIADAELERLKSEVSLVRLIEGAGYTLVKQGKDIATRCPFHEGDDTPSLIVTPAKNV' A
#
# COMPACT_ATOMS: atom_id res chain seq x y z
N MET A 1 20.43 -6.35 -14.64
CA MET A 1 20.94 -6.44 -13.27
C MET A 1 20.23 -5.42 -12.40
N ALA A 2 19.75 -5.84 -11.22
CA ALA A 2 19.29 -4.89 -10.21
C ALA A 2 20.46 -3.94 -9.86
N ARG A 3 20.17 -2.65 -9.76
CA ARG A 3 21.19 -1.59 -9.51
C ARG A 3 21.28 -1.22 -8.03
N ILE A 4 20.42 -1.80 -7.20
CA ILE A 4 20.27 -1.53 -5.78
C ILE A 4 20.53 -2.84 -5.05
N ALA A 5 21.30 -2.78 -3.95
CA ALA A 5 21.59 -3.96 -3.14
C ALA A 5 20.32 -4.50 -2.47
N ASP A 6 20.22 -5.81 -2.31
CA ASP A 6 19.04 -6.43 -1.71
C ASP A 6 18.79 -5.93 -0.28
N ALA A 7 19.84 -5.73 0.52
CA ALA A 7 19.72 -5.17 1.86
C ALA A 7 19.12 -3.75 1.87
N GLU A 8 19.43 -2.94 0.86
CA GLU A 8 18.84 -1.60 0.70
C GLU A 8 17.36 -1.71 0.34
N LEU A 9 17.00 -2.63 -0.57
CA LEU A 9 15.62 -2.88 -0.95
C LEU A 9 14.78 -3.39 0.22
N GLU A 10 15.30 -4.34 1.00
CA GLU A 10 14.59 -4.90 2.16
C GLU A 10 14.41 -3.85 3.26
N ARG A 11 15.41 -2.98 3.48
CA ARG A 11 15.24 -1.85 4.40
C ARG A 11 14.13 -0.91 3.94
N LEU A 12 14.09 -0.54 2.66
CA LEU A 12 13.04 0.32 2.13
C LEU A 12 11.66 -0.31 2.26
N LYS A 13 11.52 -1.60 1.96
CA LYS A 13 10.24 -2.32 2.11
C LYS A 13 9.77 -2.42 3.57
N SER A 14 10.67 -2.42 4.56
CA SER A 14 10.28 -2.53 5.97
C SER A 14 10.05 -1.17 6.62
N GLU A 15 10.81 -0.14 6.26
CA GLU A 15 10.77 1.17 6.91
C GLU A 15 9.78 2.15 6.25
N VAL A 16 9.52 2.00 4.95
CA VAL A 16 8.60 2.90 4.23
C VAL A 16 7.17 2.40 4.38
N SER A 17 6.33 3.19 5.05
CA SER A 17 4.92 2.87 5.22
C SER A 17 4.15 2.96 3.91
N LEU A 18 3.65 1.82 3.42
CA LEU A 18 2.78 1.74 2.25
C LEU A 18 1.49 2.54 2.43
N VAL A 19 0.92 2.53 3.64
CA VAL A 19 -0.27 3.32 4.00
C VAL A 19 -0.02 4.80 3.73
N ARG A 20 1.11 5.35 4.21
CA ARG A 20 1.44 6.77 4.01
C ARG A 20 1.71 7.12 2.56
N LEU A 21 2.29 6.20 1.78
CA LEU A 21 2.47 6.40 0.35
C LEU A 21 1.12 6.51 -0.38
N ILE A 22 0.15 5.68 0.01
CA ILE A 22 -1.19 5.71 -0.57
C ILE A 22 -1.94 6.99 -0.18
N GLU A 23 -1.86 7.42 1.08
CA GLU A 23 -2.42 8.72 1.52
C GLU A 23 -1.79 9.89 0.76
N GLY A 24 -0.46 9.89 0.65
CA GLY A 24 0.29 10.93 -0.08
C GLY A 24 -0.01 10.96 -1.58
N ALA A 25 -0.45 9.84 -2.15
CA ALA A 25 -0.93 9.76 -3.53
C ALA A 25 -2.38 10.25 -3.71
N GLY A 26 -3.05 10.66 -2.62
CA GLY A 26 -4.38 11.28 -2.65
C GLY A 26 -5.55 10.30 -2.53
N TYR A 27 -5.29 9.03 -2.19
CA TYR A 27 -6.35 8.04 -2.01
C TYR A 27 -6.99 8.16 -0.63
N THR A 28 -8.32 8.07 -0.60
CA THR A 28 -9.06 8.00 0.66
C THR A 28 -8.98 6.58 1.21
N LEU A 29 -8.53 6.48 2.46
CA LEU A 29 -8.38 5.22 3.17
C LEU A 29 -9.53 5.00 4.16
N VAL A 30 -10.05 3.78 4.20
CA VAL A 30 -11.07 3.36 5.17
C VAL A 30 -10.58 2.17 5.98
N LYS A 31 -10.86 2.15 7.27
CA LYS A 31 -10.46 1.05 8.15
C LYS A 31 -11.38 -0.16 7.95
N GLN A 32 -10.79 -1.35 7.79
CA GLN A 32 -11.51 -2.61 7.67
C GLN A 32 -10.89 -3.65 8.60
N GLY A 33 -11.36 -3.66 9.85
CA GLY A 33 -10.79 -4.53 10.89
C GLY A 33 -9.34 -4.17 11.20
N LYS A 34 -8.42 -5.10 10.92
CA LYS A 34 -6.96 -4.91 11.06
C LYS A 34 -6.31 -4.30 9.81
N ASP A 35 -7.05 -4.24 8.72
CA ASP A 35 -6.59 -3.80 7.41
C ASP A 35 -7.13 -2.40 7.09
N ILE A 36 -6.62 -1.84 6.01
CA ILE A 36 -7.06 -0.57 5.44
C ILE A 36 -7.44 -0.82 3.99
N ALA A 37 -8.54 -0.24 3.54
CA ALA A 37 -9.03 -0.37 2.19
C ALA A 37 -9.09 0.99 1.48
N THR A 38 -8.96 0.98 0.15
CA THR A 38 -9.27 2.11 -0.71
C THR A 38 -9.87 1.62 -2.03
N ARG A 39 -10.50 2.52 -2.78
CA ARG A 39 -10.97 2.21 -4.13
C ARG A 39 -9.77 1.86 -5.01
N CYS A 40 -9.82 0.74 -5.69
CA CYS A 40 -8.69 0.30 -6.50
C CYS A 40 -8.46 1.27 -7.68
N PRO A 41 -7.22 1.76 -7.88
CA PRO A 41 -6.88 2.58 -9.04
C PRO A 41 -6.56 1.77 -10.29
N PHE A 42 -6.46 0.45 -10.20
CA PHE A 42 -5.99 -0.42 -11.28
C PHE A 42 -7.10 -1.03 -12.12
N HIS A 43 -8.36 -0.99 -11.66
CA HIS A 43 -9.51 -1.45 -12.43
C HIS A 43 -10.67 -0.48 -12.36
N GLU A 44 -11.43 -0.42 -13.46
CA GLU A 44 -12.65 0.37 -13.55
C GLU A 44 -13.88 -0.45 -13.11
N GLY A 45 -15.01 0.23 -12.90
CA GLY A 45 -16.30 -0.41 -12.61
C GLY A 45 -16.47 -0.91 -11.18
N ASP A 46 -15.55 -0.55 -10.28
CA ASP A 46 -15.65 -0.85 -8.86
C ASP A 46 -15.74 0.44 -8.04
N ASP A 47 -16.89 0.62 -7.41
CA ASP A 47 -17.17 1.77 -6.54
C ASP A 47 -17.00 1.40 -5.06
N THR A 48 -16.52 0.19 -4.77
CA THR A 48 -16.22 -0.28 -3.41
C THR A 48 -14.72 -0.21 -3.11
N PRO A 49 -14.33 -0.04 -1.83
CA PRO A 49 -12.93 -0.14 -1.43
C PRO A 49 -12.41 -1.59 -1.54
N SER A 50 -11.77 -1.91 -2.66
CA SER A 50 -11.30 -3.27 -2.99
C SER A 50 -9.79 -3.45 -3.00
N LEU A 51 -9.02 -2.35 -2.92
CA LEU A 51 -7.58 -2.43 -2.69
C LEU A 51 -7.33 -2.45 -1.19
N ILE A 52 -6.86 -3.60 -0.68
CA ILE A 52 -6.66 -3.85 0.75
C ILE A 52 -5.17 -3.84 1.07
N VAL A 53 -4.80 -3.17 2.16
CA VAL A 53 -3.46 -3.11 2.72
C VAL A 53 -3.52 -3.65 4.14
N THR A 54 -2.63 -4.57 4.49
CA THR A 54 -2.38 -5.00 5.87
C THR A 54 -1.17 -4.23 6.42
N PRO A 55 -1.36 -3.18 7.25
CA PRO A 55 -0.25 -2.32 7.69
C PRO A 55 0.87 -3.08 8.41
N ALA A 56 0.51 -4.11 9.19
CA ALA A 56 1.48 -4.95 9.92
C ALA A 56 2.40 -5.78 9.00
N LYS A 57 2.03 -5.97 7.73
CA LYS A 57 2.82 -6.69 6.74
C LYS A 57 3.41 -5.80 5.66
N ASN A 58 2.99 -4.52 5.62
CA ASN A 58 3.35 -3.55 4.59
C ASN A 58 3.11 -4.05 3.15
N VAL A 59 1.99 -4.76 2.95
CA VAL A 59 1.50 -5.29 1.67
C VAL A 59 0.01 -5.05 1.51
#